data_AF-F5HQX6-F1
#
_entry.id   AF-F5HQX6-F1
#
_cell.length_a   1.000
_cell.length_b   1.000
_cell.length_c   1.000
_cell.angle_alpha   90.00
_cell.angle_beta   90.00
_cell.angle_gamma   90.00
#
_symmetry.space_group_name_H-M   'P 1'
#
loop_
_entity.id
_entity.type
_entity.pdbx_description
1 polymer ?
#
loop_
_entity_poly.entity_id
_entity_poly.type
_entity_poly.pdbx_seq_one_letter_code
_entity_poly.pdbx_strand_id
1 'polypeptide(L)'
;SVVVLIFGSLGKFKKDQLREMATGLEKSGQRFLWVVRNPPMENNKGHDFALKDPDLGDLLPAGFLERNKEKGLVVKNWAPQGEILRHESVGGFVCHCGWNSVLEAMHAGVPLVAWP
;
A
#
# COMPACT_ATOMS: atom_id res chain seq x y z
N SER A 1 -1.84 -17.75 -0.35
CA SER A 1 -2.41 -16.56 -1.00
C SER A 1 -1.81 -15.29 -0.40
N VAL A 2 -1.81 -14.20 -1.17
CA VAL A 2 -1.29 -12.87 -0.83
C VAL A 2 -2.39 -11.83 -1.06
N VAL A 3 -2.57 -10.90 -0.11
CA VAL A 3 -3.42 -9.72 -0.27
C VAL A 3 -2.57 -8.57 -0.81
N VAL A 4 -2.99 -7.96 -1.91
CA VAL A 4 -2.29 -6.85 -2.55
C VAL A 4 -2.98 -5.54 -2.17
N LEU A 5 -2.24 -4.52 -1.79
CA LEU A 5 -2.76 -3.19 -1.45
C LEU A 5 -2.09 -2.14 -2.34
N ILE A 6 -2.84 -1.57 -3.29
CA ILE A 6 -2.37 -0.50 -4.18
C ILE A 6 -3.49 0.52 -4.40
N PHE A 7 -3.20 1.78 -4.05
CA PHE A 7 -4.16 2.88 -4.07
C PHE A 7 -3.93 3.83 -5.25
N GLY A 8 -3.50 3.27 -6.39
CA GLY A 8 -3.27 4.01 -7.62
C GLY A 8 -2.12 5.02 -7.55
N SER A 9 -2.15 5.98 -8.47
CA SER A 9 -1.14 7.05 -8.58
C SER A 9 -1.36 8.18 -7.59
N LEU A 10 -2.63 8.45 -7.24
CA LEU A 10 -3.03 9.61 -6.43
C LEU A 10 -3.46 9.27 -5.01
N GLY A 11 -3.81 8.01 -4.71
CA GLY A 11 -4.22 7.60 -3.37
C GLY A 11 -3.07 7.75 -2.38
N LYS A 12 -3.24 8.67 -1.43
CA LYS A 12 -2.29 8.95 -0.34
C LYS A 12 -3.05 9.00 0.97
N PHE A 13 -2.43 8.49 2.02
CA PHE A 13 -3.03 8.43 3.35
C PHE A 13 -2.22 9.25 4.34
N LYS A 14 -2.91 9.85 5.32
CA LYS A 14 -2.25 10.45 6.49
C LYS A 14 -1.44 9.38 7.23
N LYS A 15 -0.41 9.83 7.95
CA LYS A 15 0.46 8.93 8.72
C LYS A 15 -0.31 8.05 9.71
N ASP A 16 -1.32 8.60 10.37
CA ASP A 16 -2.17 7.84 11.30
C ASP A 16 -2.93 6.72 10.59
N GLN A 17 -3.44 6.97 9.39
CA GLN A 17 -4.13 5.95 8.61
C GLN A 17 -3.15 4.85 8.12
N LEU A 18 -1.92 5.21 7.73
CA LEU A 18 -0.87 4.22 7.42
C LEU A 18 -0.56 3.33 8.64
N ARG A 19 -0.56 3.90 9.86
CA ARG A 19 -0.37 3.15 11.11
C ARG A 19 -1.51 2.17 11.37
N GLU A 20 -2.75 2.57 11.16
CA GLU A 20 -3.90 1.68 11.32
C GLU A 20 -3.90 0.55 10.27
N MET A 21 -3.56 0.87 9.02
CA MET A 21 -3.39 -0.13 7.97
C MET A 21 -2.31 -1.15 8.31
N ALA A 22 -1.13 -0.69 8.76
CA ALA A 22 -0.04 -1.56 9.19
C ALA A 22 -0.47 -2.47 10.35
N THR A 23 -1.16 -1.92 11.35
CA THR A 23 -1.66 -2.67 12.50
C THR A 23 -2.70 -3.72 12.08
N GLY A 24 -3.60 -3.37 11.16
CA GLY A 24 -4.59 -4.29 10.60
C GLY A 24 -3.93 -5.44 9.82
N LEU A 25 -2.94 -5.14 8.98
CA LEU A 25 -2.18 -6.15 8.25
C LEU A 25 -1.47 -7.12 9.20
N GLU A 26 -0.77 -6.59 10.22
CA GLU A 26 -0.07 -7.41 11.22
C GLU A 26 -1.04 -8.33 11.98
N LYS A 27 -2.18 -7.80 12.43
CA LYS A 27 -3.21 -8.56 13.14
C LYS A 27 -3.93 -9.59 12.26
N SER A 28 -4.05 -9.34 10.96
CA SER A 28 -4.72 -10.25 10.04
C SER A 28 -4.00 -11.61 9.92
N GLY A 29 -2.68 -11.63 10.17
CA GLY A 29 -1.83 -12.80 9.97
C GLY A 29 -1.69 -13.25 8.51
N GLN A 30 -2.32 -12.55 7.56
CA GLN A 30 -2.29 -12.86 6.13
C GLN A 30 -0.97 -12.41 5.51
N ARG A 31 -0.58 -13.05 4.41
CA ARG A 31 0.54 -12.56 3.59
C ARG A 31 0.08 -11.36 2.79
N PHE A 32 0.95 -10.36 2.62
CA PHE A 32 0.59 -9.14 1.91
C PHE A 32 1.72 -8.56 1.05
N LEU A 33 1.32 -7.85 0.00
CA LEU A 33 2.17 -6.90 -0.72
C LEU A 33 1.50 -5.54 -0.65
N TRP A 34 2.20 -4.55 -0.09
CA TRP A 34 1.64 -3.22 0.10
C TRP A 34 2.52 -2.15 -0.55
N VAL A 35 1.94 -1.42 -1.50
CA VAL A 35 2.57 -0.23 -2.09
C VAL A 35 2.25 0.99 -1.24
N VAL A 36 3.27 1.55 -0.58
CA VAL A 36 3.16 2.72 0.30
C VAL A 36 3.64 3.96 -0.43
N ARG A 37 2.87 5.04 -0.33
CA ARG A 37 3.23 6.39 -0.79
C ARG A 37 3.38 7.32 0.40
N ASN A 38 4.14 8.39 0.20
CA ASN A 38 4.28 9.44 1.20
C ASN A 38 2.91 10.06 1.52
N PRO A 39 2.65 10.38 2.80
CA PRO A 39 1.48 11.14 3.19
C PRO A 39 1.33 12.46 2.42
N PRO A 40 0.10 12.98 2.28
CA PRO A 40 -0.11 14.32 1.73
C PRO A 40 0.71 15.35 2.53
N MET A 41 1.30 16.33 1.85
CA MET A 41 1.95 17.44 2.54
C MET A 41 0.85 18.26 3.23
N GLU A 42 0.93 18.39 4.56
CA GLU A 42 0.09 19.37 5.26
C GLU A 42 0.67 20.77 5.01
N ASN A 43 -0.19 21.75 4.74
CA ASN A 43 0.15 23.12 4.34
C ASN A 43 1.05 23.84 5.38
N ASN A 44 2.35 23.58 5.39
CA ASN A 44 3.31 24.40 6.11
C ASN A 44 3.77 25.54 5.20
N LYS A 45 3.21 26.72 5.48
CA LYS A 45 3.74 28.01 5.02
C LYS A 45 5.15 28.18 5.60
N GLY A 46 6.19 27.99 4.80
CA GLY A 46 7.55 28.33 5.21
C GLY A 46 8.63 27.59 4.46
N HIS A 47 9.25 28.30 3.51
CA HIS A 47 10.61 28.13 2.99
C HIS A 47 11.28 26.75 3.08
N ASP A 48 11.20 26.03 1.95
CA ASP A 48 12.33 25.54 1.16
C ASP A 48 13.56 25.02 1.91
N PHE A 49 13.58 23.71 2.17
CA PHE A 49 14.71 22.82 1.86
C PHE A 49 14.10 21.46 1.51
N ALA A 50 14.47 20.91 0.36
CA ALA A 50 14.05 19.61 -0.17
C ALA A 50 13.49 18.67 0.91
N LEU A 51 12.16 18.51 0.98
CA LEU A 51 11.55 17.57 1.90
C LEU A 51 12.13 16.20 1.59
N LYS A 52 13.02 15.74 2.48
CA LYS A 52 13.68 14.44 2.36
C LYS A 52 12.59 13.39 2.17
N ASP A 53 12.67 12.63 1.10
CA ASP A 53 11.75 11.54 0.83
C ASP A 53 11.83 10.52 1.98
N PRO A 54 10.82 10.43 2.88
CA PRO A 54 10.91 9.64 4.11
C PRO A 54 11.01 8.15 3.80
N ASP A 55 11.87 7.42 4.48
CA ASP A 55 11.98 5.97 4.27
C ASP A 55 10.76 5.24 4.85
N LEU A 56 10.53 3.99 4.43
CA LEU A 56 9.42 3.19 4.93
C LEU A 56 9.46 3.03 6.47
N GLY A 57 10.66 3.02 7.07
CA GLY A 57 10.85 3.01 8.52
C GLY A 57 10.33 4.27 9.22
N ASP A 58 10.33 5.42 8.55
CA ASP A 58 9.81 6.69 9.08
C ASP A 58 8.27 6.76 8.96
N LEU A 59 7.72 6.08 7.95
CA LEU A 59 6.30 6.09 7.61
C LEU A 59 5.47 5.09 8.43
N LEU A 60 6.07 3.97 8.81
CA LEU A 60 5.38 2.82 9.41
C LEU A 60 5.65 2.70 10.92
N PRO A 61 4.84 1.93 11.66
CA PRO A 61 5.11 1.68 13.07
C PRO A 61 6.52 1.11 13.30
N ALA A 62 7.17 1.52 14.38
CA ALA A 62 8.53 1.06 14.70
C ALA A 62 8.61 -0.48 14.68
N GLY A 63 9.61 -1.02 13.96
CA GLY A 63 9.85 -2.45 13.81
C GLY A 63 8.83 -3.21 12.95
N PHE A 64 7.86 -2.54 12.31
CA PHE A 64 6.84 -3.21 11.49
C PHE A 64 7.44 -4.05 10.36
N LEU A 65 8.42 -3.52 9.63
CA LEU A 65 9.08 -4.22 8.52
C LEU A 65 9.76 -5.51 9.00
N GLU A 66 10.54 -5.44 10.09
CA GLU A 66 11.22 -6.61 10.65
C GLU A 66 10.25 -7.66 11.18
N ARG A 67 9.19 -7.24 11.90
CA ARG A 67 8.20 -8.18 12.44
C ARG A 67 7.44 -8.93 11.35
N ASN A 68 7.29 -8.33 10.17
CA ASN A 68 6.46 -8.88 9.09
C ASN A 68 7.26 -9.43 7.91
N LYS A 69 8.60 -9.43 7.92
CA LYS A 69 9.43 -9.80 6.76
C LYS A 69 9.16 -11.17 6.14
N GLU A 70 8.69 -12.14 6.93
CA GLU A 70 8.38 -13.50 6.45
C GLU A 70 6.99 -13.60 5.78
N LYS A 71 6.14 -12.60 5.94
CA LYS A 71 4.74 -12.62 5.47
C LYS A 71 4.38 -11.42 4.59
N GLY A 72 5.09 -10.31 4.74
CA GLY A 72 4.75 -9.02 4.16
C GLY A 72 5.89 -8.44 3.36
N LEU A 73 5.58 -7.95 2.16
CA LEU A 73 6.46 -7.10 1.38
C LEU A 73 5.88 -5.69 1.31
N VAL A 74 6.68 -4.68 1.66
CA VAL A 74 6.30 -3.28 1.50
C VAL A 74 7.18 -2.65 0.42
N VAL A 75 6.53 -2.09 -0.59
CA VAL A 75 7.19 -1.44 -1.72
C VAL A 75 6.89 0.05 -1.67
N LYS A 76 7.90 0.89 -1.88
CA LYS A 76 7.73 2.34 -1.89
C LYS A 76 7.30 2.82 -3.29
N ASN A 77 6.34 3.73 -3.34
CA ASN A 77 5.87 4.49 -4.50
C ASN A 77 5.19 3.71 -5.63
N TRP A 78 5.77 2.64 -6.15
CA TRP A 78 5.26 1.98 -7.34
C TRP A 78 5.63 0.50 -7.40
N ALA A 79 4.74 -0.30 -7.98
CA ALA A 79 4.97 -1.70 -8.32
C ALA A 79 4.21 -2.04 -9.62
N PRO A 80 4.61 -3.09 -10.36
CA PRO A 80 3.96 -3.49 -11.61
C PRO A 80 2.60 -4.16 -11.33
N GLN A 81 1.58 -3.36 -11.00
CA GLN A 81 0.26 -3.82 -10.55
C GLN A 81 -0.35 -4.87 -11.48
N GLY A 82 -0.35 -4.65 -12.79
CA GLY A 82 -0.92 -5.60 -13.74
C GLY A 82 -0.24 -6.97 -13.73
N GLU A 83 1.08 -7.02 -13.55
CA GLU A 83 1.82 -8.28 -13.42
C GLU A 83 1.54 -8.96 -12.09
N ILE A 84 1.51 -8.18 -11.00
CA ILE A 84 1.20 -8.68 -9.66
C ILE A 84 -0.18 -9.30 -9.64
N LEU A 85 -1.21 -8.62 -10.14
CA LEU A 85 -2.59 -9.10 -10.12
C LEU A 85 -2.79 -10.38 -10.93
N ARG A 86 -2.00 -10.61 -11.99
CA ARG A 86 -2.04 -11.84 -12.78
C ARG A 86 -1.31 -13.02 -12.13
N HIS A 87 -0.60 -12.81 -11.02
CA HIS A 87 0.15 -13.86 -10.37
C HIS A 87 -0.77 -14.78 -9.54
N GLU A 88 -0.66 -16.10 -9.69
CA GLU A 88 -1.53 -17.11 -9.06
C GLU A 88 -1.59 -17.05 -7.52
N SER A 89 -0.49 -16.60 -6.88
CA SER A 89 -0.44 -16.38 -5.44
C SER A 89 -1.38 -15.28 -4.93
N VAL A 90 -1.85 -14.35 -5.77
CA VAL A 90 -2.71 -13.24 -5.34
C VAL A 90 -4.12 -13.74 -5.07
N GLY A 91 -4.58 -13.54 -3.83
CA GLY A 91 -5.91 -13.97 -3.38
C GLY A 91 -6.91 -12.83 -3.17
N GLY A 92 -6.46 -11.58 -3.27
CA GLY A 92 -7.34 -10.42 -3.11
C GLY A 92 -6.60 -9.10 -3.31
N PHE A 93 -7.34 -8.07 -3.70
CA PHE A 93 -6.81 -6.75 -4.00
C PHE A 93 -7.60 -5.65 -3.28
N VAL A 94 -6.93 -4.96 -2.36
CA VAL A 94 -7.43 -3.75 -1.72
C VAL A 94 -7.07 -2.56 -2.60
N CYS A 95 -8.08 -1.86 -3.10
CA CYS A 95 -7.86 -0.79 -4.08
C CYS A 95 -8.76 0.42 -3.84
N HIS A 96 -8.28 1.58 -4.30
CA HIS A 96 -8.99 2.85 -4.35
C HIS A 96 -10.16 2.92 -5.34
N CYS A 97 -10.51 1.80 -5.98
CA CYS A 97 -11.58 1.71 -6.97
C CYS A 97 -11.42 2.63 -8.20
N GLY A 98 -10.20 3.11 -8.49
CA GLY A 98 -9.92 3.73 -9.78
C GLY A 98 -10.21 2.77 -10.93
N TRP A 99 -10.86 3.26 -11.98
CA TRP A 99 -11.46 2.40 -13.00
C TRP A 99 -10.47 1.43 -13.67
N ASN A 100 -9.25 1.89 -13.94
CA ASN A 100 -8.19 1.03 -14.48
C ASN A 100 -7.83 -0.12 -13.52
N SER A 101 -7.69 0.17 -12.22
CA SER A 101 -7.40 -0.86 -11.21
C SER A 101 -8.54 -1.87 -11.08
N VAL A 102 -9.80 -1.42 -11.18
CA VAL A 102 -10.97 -2.32 -11.18
C VAL A 102 -10.95 -3.23 -12.40
N LEU A 103 -10.72 -2.69 -13.61
CA LEU A 103 -10.64 -3.47 -14.84
C LEU A 103 -9.49 -4.49 -14.81
N GLU A 104 -8.32 -4.12 -14.28
CA GLU A 104 -7.19 -5.04 -14.12
C GLU A 104 -7.53 -6.20 -13.17
N ALA A 105 -8.20 -5.92 -12.06
CA ALA A 105 -8.62 -6.94 -11.09
C ALA A 105 -9.68 -7.89 -11.67
N MET A 106 -10.67 -7.33 -12.37
CA MET A 106 -11.70 -8.11 -13.07
C MET A 106 -11.07 -9.01 -14.14
N HIS A 107 -10.15 -8.48 -14.94
CA HIS A 107 -9.45 -9.24 -15.97
C HIS A 107 -8.60 -10.37 -15.37
N ALA A 108 -7.99 -10.14 -14.21
CA ALA A 108 -7.20 -11.14 -13.50
C ALA A 108 -8.05 -12.12 -12.64
N GLY A 109 -9.35 -11.90 -12.50
CA GLY A 109 -10.22 -12.72 -11.64
C GLY A 109 -9.94 -12.57 -10.14
N VAL A 110 -9.41 -11.42 -9.70
CA VAL A 110 -9.01 -11.17 -8.31
C VAL A 110 -10.14 -10.46 -7.56
N PRO A 111 -10.62 -10.97 -6.40
CA PRO A 111 -11.65 -10.32 -5.61
C PRO A 111 -11.15 -9.01 -4.99
N LEU A 112 -12.05 -8.04 -4.86
CA LEU A 112 -11.75 -6.68 -4.41
C LEU A 112 -12.18 -6.43 -2.97
N VAL A 113 -11.34 -5.72 -2.22
CA VAL A 113 -11.76 -4.92 -1.06
C VAL A 113 -11.77 -3.46 -1.51
N ALA A 114 -12.96 -2.91 -1.67
CA ALA A 114 -13.16 -1.55 -2.15
C ALA A 114 -12.83 -0.54 -1.04
N TRP A 115 -11.98 0.44 -1.37
CA TRP A 115 -11.61 1.52 -0.46
C TRP A 115 -11.42 2.84 -1.22
N PRO A 116 -12.52 3.46 -1.71
CA PRO A 116 -12.48 4.68 -2.52
C PRO A 116 -11.91 5.89 -1.77
#